data_AF-A0A847JIB6-F1
#
_entry.id   AF-A0A847JIB6-F1
#
_cell.length_a   1.000
_cell.length_b   1.000
_cell.length_c   1.000
_cell.angle_alpha   90.00
_cell.angle_beta   90.00
_cell.angle_gamma   90.00
#
_symmetry.space_group_name_H-M   'P 1'
#
loop_
_entity.id
_entity.type
_entity.pdbx_description
1 polymer ?
#
loop_
_entity_poly.entity_id
_entity_poly.type
_entity_poly.pdbx_seq_one_letter_code
_entity_poly.pdbx_strand_id
1 'polypeptide(L)'
;TSKRLGEKAKVLTDRLAKGEDFDEVAKSAGLEVKTSTAFKRSDKVEGLPATAVAAAFAGPEGHVDTAPSETGDTVLLKVTDVTPPAFFAETDEAKAAADQISGSIRNTLLETWLGLETRDIGVTSNRSVIDRVTGHARD
;
A
#
# COMPACT_ATOMS: atom_id res chain seq x y z
N THR A 1 -4.73 -29.60 -8.23
CA THR A 1 -5.72 -29.11 -7.23
C THR A 1 -5.87 -27.60 -7.27
N SER A 2 -4.78 -26.82 -7.38
CA SER A 2 -4.82 -25.35 -7.42
C SER A 2 -5.65 -24.74 -8.55
N LYS A 3 -5.67 -25.34 -9.76
CA LYS A 3 -6.46 -24.82 -10.89
C LYS A 3 -7.97 -24.89 -10.62
N ARG A 4 -8.46 -26.01 -10.07
CA ARG A 4 -9.88 -26.19 -9.71
C ARG A 4 -10.31 -25.27 -8.56
N LEU A 5 -9.39 -25.00 -7.62
CA LEU A 5 -9.66 -24.10 -6.50
C LEU A 5 -9.76 -22.65 -6.96
N GLY A 6 -8.84 -22.20 -7.81
CA GLY A 6 -8.90 -20.86 -8.42
C GLY A 6 -10.13 -20.66 -9.31
N GLU A 7 -10.54 -21.69 -10.07
CA GLU A 7 -11.77 -21.63 -10.88
C GLU A 7 -13.02 -21.49 -10.01
N LYS A 8 -13.12 -22.27 -8.92
CA LYS A 8 -14.23 -22.15 -7.96
C LYS A 8 -14.23 -20.77 -7.29
N ALA A 9 -13.08 -20.29 -6.82
CA ALA A 9 -12.97 -18.98 -6.20
C ALA A 9 -13.46 -17.88 -7.16
N LYS A 10 -13.02 -17.92 -8.42
CA LYS A 10 -13.45 -16.97 -9.45
C LYS A 10 -14.97 -17.00 -9.69
N VAL A 11 -15.58 -18.19 -9.79
CA VAL A 11 -17.04 -18.32 -9.97
C VAL A 11 -17.81 -17.72 -8.80
N LEU A 12 -17.33 -17.89 -7.57
CA LEU A 12 -17.95 -17.30 -6.38
C LEU A 12 -17.76 -15.79 -6.34
N THR A 13 -16.57 -15.28 -6.67
CA THR A 13 -16.29 -13.84 -6.80
C THR A 13 -17.18 -13.19 -7.87
N ASP A 14 -17.37 -13.84 -9.02
CA ASP A 14 -18.24 -13.35 -10.10
C ASP A 14 -19.71 -13.28 -9.69
N ARG A 15 -20.17 -14.19 -8.82
CA ARG A 15 -21.52 -14.18 -8.25
C ARG A 15 -21.70 -13.03 -7.26
N LEU A 16 -20.73 -12.82 -6.37
CA LEU A 16 -20.73 -11.68 -5.46
C LEU A 16 -20.66 -10.34 -6.21
N ALA A 17 -19.88 -10.27 -7.28
CA ALA A 17 -19.81 -9.07 -8.14
C ALA A 17 -21.13 -8.77 -8.86
N LYS A 18 -21.99 -9.78 -9.08
CA LYS A 18 -23.34 -9.62 -9.62
C LYS A 18 -24.38 -9.19 -8.58
N GLY A 19 -23.97 -9.01 -7.32
CA GLY A 19 -24.83 -8.57 -6.23
C GLY A 19 -25.56 -9.69 -5.48
N GLU A 20 -25.15 -10.94 -5.67
CA GLU A 20 -25.67 -12.05 -4.87
C GLU A 20 -25.22 -11.93 -3.41
N ASP A 21 -26.06 -12.39 -2.49
CA ASP A 21 -25.79 -12.29 -1.06
C ASP A 21 -24.61 -13.19 -0.65
N PHE A 22 -23.76 -12.68 0.27
CA PHE A 22 -22.53 -13.38 0.65
C PHE A 22 -22.82 -14.68 1.41
N ASP A 23 -23.87 -14.71 2.23
CA ASP A 23 -24.30 -15.93 2.91
C ASP A 23 -24.86 -16.96 1.92
N GLU A 24 -25.60 -16.54 0.89
CA GLU A 24 -26.10 -17.45 -0.15
C GLU A 24 -24.96 -18.08 -0.97
N VAL A 25 -23.97 -17.27 -1.36
CA VAL A 25 -22.79 -17.75 -2.09
C VAL A 25 -21.98 -18.71 -1.21
N ALA A 26 -21.76 -18.40 0.06
CA ALA A 26 -21.04 -19.28 1.00
C ALA A 26 -21.79 -20.60 1.25
N LYS A 27 -23.11 -20.55 1.52
CA LYS A 27 -23.96 -21.74 1.69
C LYS A 27 -23.94 -22.64 0.46
N SER A 28 -23.98 -22.06 -0.74
CA SER A 28 -23.89 -22.83 -1.99
C SER A 28 -22.55 -23.55 -2.18
N ALA A 29 -21.49 -23.04 -1.55
CA ALA A 29 -20.17 -23.65 -1.52
C ALA A 29 -19.98 -24.62 -0.33
N GLY A 30 -20.97 -24.75 0.56
CA GLY A 30 -20.87 -25.53 1.80
C GLY A 30 -19.92 -24.91 2.82
N LEU A 31 -19.73 -23.59 2.77
CA LEU A 31 -18.81 -22.84 3.63
C LEU A 31 -19.59 -22.00 4.64
N GLU A 32 -18.99 -21.81 5.81
CA GLU A 32 -19.50 -20.94 6.86
C GLU A 32 -18.92 -19.52 6.70
N VAL A 33 -19.79 -18.51 6.78
CA VAL A 33 -19.36 -17.10 6.79
C VAL A 33 -18.81 -16.77 8.16
N LYS A 34 -17.61 -16.18 8.20
CA LYS A 34 -17.01 -15.64 9.41
C LYS A 34 -16.87 -14.13 9.28
N THR A 35 -17.31 -13.42 10.31
CA THR A 35 -17.17 -11.95 10.41
C THR A 35 -16.05 -11.62 11.37
N SER A 36 -15.07 -10.84 10.92
CA SER A 36 -14.02 -10.29 11.77
C SER A 36 -14.54 -9.10 12.58
N THR A 37 -13.91 -8.83 13.74
CA THR A 37 -14.04 -7.52 14.40
C THR A 37 -13.34 -6.43 13.58
N ALA A 38 -13.53 -5.15 13.91
CA ALA A 38 -12.75 -4.09 13.28
C ALA A 38 -11.24 -4.28 13.55
N PHE A 39 -10.41 -4.15 12.51
CA PHE A 39 -8.97 -4.33 12.58
C PHE A 39 -8.23 -3.30 11.72
N LYS A 40 -6.97 -3.04 12.05
CA LYS A 40 -6.04 -2.19 11.27
C LYS A 40 -5.20 -3.03 10.31
N ARG A 41 -4.58 -2.38 9.32
CA ARG A 41 -3.64 -3.00 8.35
C ARG A 41 -2.49 -3.77 9.00
N SER A 42 -2.10 -3.37 10.21
CA SER A 42 -1.00 -3.97 10.97
C SER A 42 -1.45 -5.07 11.94
N ASP A 43 -2.75 -5.27 12.12
CA ASP A 43 -3.27 -6.17 13.15
C ASP A 43 -3.23 -7.61 12.65
N LYS A 44 -2.99 -8.54 13.59
CA LYS A 44 -3.17 -9.97 13.34
C LYS A 44 -4.59 -10.33 13.71
N VAL A 45 -5.37 -10.78 12.73
CA VAL A 45 -6.75 -11.19 12.92
C VAL A 45 -6.82 -12.71 12.94
N GLU A 46 -7.41 -13.27 14.00
CA GLU A 46 -7.53 -14.72 14.13
C GLU A 46 -8.37 -15.28 12.96
N GLY A 47 -7.85 -16.32 12.28
CA GLY A 47 -8.51 -16.94 11.14
C GLY A 47 -8.34 -16.22 9.80
N LEU A 48 -7.63 -15.08 9.75
CA LEU A 48 -7.33 -14.35 8.51
C LEU A 48 -5.81 -14.32 8.28
N PRO A 49 -5.30 -14.87 7.16
CA PRO A 49 -3.89 -14.74 6.82
C PRO A 49 -3.54 -13.28 6.50
N ALA A 50 -2.26 -12.91 6.65
CA ALA A 50 -1.81 -11.54 6.39
C ALA A 50 -2.09 -11.07 4.94
N THR A 51 -2.09 -12.00 3.98
CA THR A 51 -2.48 -11.76 2.59
C THR A 51 -3.96 -11.35 2.46
N ALA A 52 -4.84 -11.92 3.28
CA ALA A 52 -6.26 -11.56 3.31
C ALA A 52 -6.48 -10.20 3.99
N VAL A 53 -5.72 -9.88 5.04
CA VAL A 53 -5.72 -8.53 5.64
C VAL A 53 -5.31 -7.51 4.58
N ALA A 54 -4.24 -7.74 3.84
CA ALA A 54 -3.81 -6.84 2.76
C ALA A 54 -4.87 -6.67 1.65
N ALA A 55 -5.50 -7.77 1.21
CA ALA A 55 -6.55 -7.74 0.21
C ALA A 55 -7.81 -6.98 0.68
N ALA A 56 -8.20 -7.11 1.95
CA ALA A 56 -9.32 -6.35 2.51
C ALA A 56 -9.10 -4.82 2.47
N PHE A 57 -7.85 -4.36 2.57
CA PHE A 57 -7.51 -2.94 2.51
C PHE A 57 -7.21 -2.42 1.10
N ALA A 58 -7.35 -3.25 0.06
CA ALA A 58 -7.10 -2.89 -1.33
C ALA A 58 -8.27 -2.14 -2.00
N GLY A 59 -9.47 -2.20 -1.42
CA GLY A 59 -10.67 -1.59 -1.99
C GLY A 59 -11.61 -0.97 -0.96
N PRO A 60 -12.69 -0.30 -1.43
CA PRO A 60 -13.68 0.35 -0.59
C PRO A 60 -14.65 -0.65 0.06
N GLU A 61 -15.63 -0.15 0.82
CA GLU A 61 -16.78 -0.93 1.27
C GLU A 61 -17.45 -1.66 0.10
N GLY A 62 -17.80 -2.93 0.31
CA GLY A 62 -18.34 -3.81 -0.73
C GLY A 62 -17.29 -4.45 -1.63
N HIS A 63 -16.00 -4.11 -1.49
CA HIS A 63 -14.93 -4.75 -2.25
C HIS A 63 -14.86 -6.25 -1.95
N VAL A 64 -14.79 -7.07 -3.00
CA VAL A 64 -14.66 -8.52 -2.92
C VAL A 64 -13.31 -8.91 -3.50
N ASP A 65 -12.56 -9.71 -2.77
CA ASP A 65 -11.27 -10.21 -3.22
C ASP A 65 -10.98 -11.62 -2.70
N THR A 66 -9.94 -12.24 -3.26
CA THR A 66 -9.46 -13.57 -2.87
C THR A 66 -8.00 -13.51 -2.47
N ALA A 67 -7.65 -14.11 -1.34
CA ALA A 67 -6.29 -14.19 -0.86
C ALA A 67 -5.85 -15.64 -0.63
N PRO A 68 -4.68 -16.06 -1.13
CA PRO A 68 -4.14 -17.37 -0.82
C PRO A 68 -3.67 -17.43 0.64
N SER A 69 -3.95 -18.55 1.30
CA SER A 69 -3.42 -18.89 2.63
C SER A 69 -2.09 -19.65 2.49
N GLU A 70 -1.24 -19.56 3.51
CA GLU A 70 0.02 -20.32 3.59
C GLU A 70 -0.22 -21.84 3.59
N THR A 71 -1.41 -22.29 3.99
CA THR A 71 -1.84 -23.70 3.99
C THR A 71 -2.25 -24.24 2.62
N GLY A 72 -2.26 -23.40 1.57
CA GLY A 72 -2.70 -23.77 0.22
C GLY A 72 -4.21 -23.58 -0.04
N ASP A 73 -4.94 -23.06 0.94
CA ASP A 73 -6.34 -22.68 0.80
C ASP A 73 -6.49 -21.28 0.18
N THR A 74 -7.70 -20.92 -0.27
CA THR A 74 -8.01 -19.57 -0.77
C THR A 74 -9.16 -19.00 0.05
N VAL A 75 -8.93 -17.83 0.63
CA VAL A 75 -9.93 -17.08 1.40
C VAL A 75 -10.64 -16.12 0.46
N LEU A 76 -11.96 -16.19 0.40
CA LEU A 76 -12.82 -15.21 -0.26
C LEU A 76 -13.32 -14.23 0.80
N LEU A 77 -13.13 -12.93 0.58
CA LEU A 77 -13.52 -11.89 1.52
C LEU A 77 -14.38 -10.83 0.83
N LYS A 78 -15.22 -10.18 1.62
CA LYS A 78 -15.98 -8.99 1.25
C LYS A 78 -15.80 -7.94 2.34
N VAL A 79 -15.38 -6.74 1.98
CA VAL A 79 -15.26 -5.61 2.90
C VAL A 79 -16.67 -5.14 3.26
N THR A 80 -17.05 -5.22 4.54
CA THR A 80 -18.39 -4.85 5.01
C THR A 80 -18.49 -3.41 5.48
N ASP A 81 -17.42 -2.85 6.04
CA ASP A 81 -17.38 -1.48 6.54
C ASP A 81 -15.93 -0.95 6.49
N VAL A 82 -15.78 0.37 6.30
CA VAL A 82 -14.49 1.06 6.32
C VAL A 82 -14.58 2.28 7.22
N THR A 83 -13.93 2.21 8.38
CA THR A 83 -13.85 3.35 9.30
C THR A 83 -12.56 4.16 9.05
N PRO A 84 -12.63 5.36 8.43
CA PRO A 84 -11.46 6.21 8.27
C PRO A 84 -11.01 6.74 9.64
N PRO A 85 -9.69 6.83 9.90
CA PRO A 85 -9.20 7.48 11.11
C PRO A 85 -9.60 8.96 11.08
N ALA A 86 -10.00 9.49 12.24
CA ALA A 86 -10.29 10.92 12.37
C ALA A 86 -9.00 11.72 12.14
N PHE A 87 -9.02 12.61 11.14
CA PHE A 87 -7.93 13.53 10.87
C PHE A 87 -8.30 14.92 11.37
N PHE A 88 -7.52 15.44 12.31
CA PHE A 88 -7.70 16.77 12.88
C PHE A 88 -6.55 17.67 12.42
N ALA A 89 -6.80 18.49 11.41
CA ALA A 89 -5.76 19.36 10.83
C ALA A 89 -5.22 20.42 11.82
N GLU A 90 -5.96 20.71 12.88
CA GLU A 90 -5.61 21.72 13.87
C GLU A 90 -4.61 21.23 14.91
N THR A 91 -4.37 19.90 15.01
CA THR A 91 -3.45 19.36 16.00
C THR A 91 -2.02 19.74 15.69
N ASP A 92 -1.21 19.85 16.74
CA ASP A 92 0.20 20.19 16.60
C ASP A 92 0.96 19.12 15.82
N GLU A 93 0.58 17.85 15.93
CA GLU A 93 1.17 16.75 15.14
C GLU A 93 0.86 16.89 13.64
N ALA A 94 -0.38 17.26 13.28
CA ALA A 94 -0.77 17.45 11.88
C ALA A 94 -0.04 18.63 11.25
N LYS A 95 0.12 19.74 11.99
CA LYS A 95 0.89 20.91 11.56
C LYS A 95 2.37 20.59 11.41
N ALA A 96 2.98 19.91 12.38
CA ALA A 96 4.38 19.51 12.34
C ALA A 96 4.67 18.58 11.13
N ALA A 97 3.77 17.64 10.85
CA ALA A 97 3.86 16.78 9.67
C ALA A 97 3.78 17.60 8.35
N ALA A 98 2.86 18.56 8.28
CA ALA A 98 2.73 19.44 7.12
C ALA A 98 3.98 20.30 6.90
N ASP A 99 4.56 20.85 7.97
CA ASP A 99 5.79 21.64 7.91
C ASP A 99 6.99 20.81 7.45
N GLN A 100 7.11 19.56 7.93
CA GLN A 100 8.17 18.65 7.51
C GLN A 100 8.07 18.31 6.01
N ILE A 101 6.87 18.03 5.51
CA ILE A 101 6.63 17.76 4.08
C ILE A 101 6.90 19.01 3.23
N SER A 102 6.46 20.19 3.68
CA SER A 102 6.73 21.46 3.01
C SER A 102 8.24 21.74 2.92
N GLY A 103 8.97 21.49 4.00
CA GLY A 103 10.43 21.62 4.05
C GLY A 103 11.14 20.68 3.07
N SER A 104 10.73 19.41 3.00
CA SER A 104 11.36 18.43 2.09
C SER A 104 11.10 18.78 0.62
N ILE A 105 9.87 19.18 0.27
CA ILE A 105 9.53 19.60 -1.09
C ILE A 105 10.37 20.82 -1.49
N ARG A 106 10.53 21.82 -0.61
CA ARG A 106 11.38 22.99 -0.89
C ARG A 106 12.82 22.58 -1.15
N ASN A 107 13.39 21.71 -0.32
CA ASN A 107 14.76 21.23 -0.51
C ASN A 107 14.94 20.49 -1.85
N THR A 108 14.03 19.57 -2.18
CA THR A 108 14.07 18.83 -3.45
C THR A 108 13.94 19.76 -4.66
N LEU A 109 13.08 20.79 -4.58
CA LEU A 109 12.95 21.77 -5.66
C LEU A 109 14.22 22.62 -5.82
N LEU A 110 14.85 23.02 -4.71
CA LEU A 110 16.11 23.75 -4.74
C LEU A 110 17.25 22.91 -5.33
N GLU A 111 17.37 21.65 -4.94
CA GLU A 111 18.37 20.72 -5.50
C GLU A 111 18.13 20.45 -6.98
N THR A 112 16.87 20.27 -7.38
CA THR A 112 16.50 20.09 -8.79
C THR A 112 16.83 21.34 -9.59
N TRP A 113 16.49 22.53 -9.07
CA TRP A 113 16.79 23.80 -9.73
C TRP A 113 18.30 24.04 -9.86
N LEU A 114 19.08 23.85 -8.79
CA LEU A 114 20.55 23.96 -8.82
C LEU A 114 21.19 22.97 -9.81
N GLY A 115 20.68 21.74 -9.88
CA GLY A 115 21.15 20.73 -10.83
C GLY A 115 20.86 21.09 -12.29
N LEU A 116 19.69 21.68 -12.57
CA LEU A 116 19.34 22.17 -13.89
C LEU A 116 20.21 23.37 -14.29
N GLU A 117 20.37 24.36 -13.41
CA GLU A 117 21.16 25.57 -13.64
C GLU A 117 22.65 25.23 -13.88
N THR A 118 23.21 24.34 -13.07
CA THR A 118 24.62 23.90 -13.22
C THR A 118 24.85 23.16 -14.55
N ARG A 119 23.83 22.44 -15.05
CA ARG A 119 23.88 21.72 -16.32
C ARG A 119 23.73 22.66 -17.51
N ASP A 120 22.86 23.67 -17.41
CA ASP A 120 22.61 24.65 -18.48
C ASP A 120 23.78 25.62 -18.65
N ILE A 121 24.46 25.98 -17.55
CA ILE A 121 25.70 26.78 -17.54
C ILE A 121 26.91 25.95 -18.00
N GLY A 122 26.76 24.64 -18.25
CA GLY A 122 27.82 23.80 -18.79
C GLY A 122 29.03 23.70 -17.87
N VAL A 123 28.82 23.57 -16.56
CA VAL A 123 29.92 23.50 -15.59
C VAL A 123 30.71 22.20 -15.79
N THR A 124 31.79 22.28 -16.57
CA THR A 124 32.79 21.20 -16.66
C THR A 124 33.65 21.27 -15.40
N SER A 125 33.34 20.47 -14.39
CA SER A 125 34.18 20.37 -13.20
C SER A 125 35.44 19.56 -13.55
N ASN A 126 36.56 20.24 -13.76
CA ASN A 126 37.85 19.59 -13.93
C ASN A 126 38.35 19.11 -12.56
N ARG A 127 37.91 17.91 -12.14
CA ARG A 127 38.27 17.28 -10.86
C ARG A 127 39.78 17.28 -10.59
N SER A 128 40.61 17.20 -11.64
CA SER A 128 42.08 17.22 -11.49
C SER A 128 42.64 18.54 -10.93
N VAL A 129 41.92 19.66 -11.09
CA VAL A 129 42.31 20.97 -10.55
C VAL A 129 41.74 21.16 -9.15
N ILE A 130 40.53 20.66 -8.89
CA ILE A 130 39.93 20.68 -7.54
C ILE A 130 40.78 19.86 -6.58
N ASP A 131 41.23 18.66 -6.97
CA ASP A 131 42.10 17.80 -6.15
C ASP A 131 43.49 18.41 -5.89
N ARG A 132 43.95 19.30 -6.80
CA ARG A 132 45.22 20.03 -6.67
C ARG A 132 45.12 21.22 -5.73
N VAL A 133 43.95 21.84 -5.61
CA VAL A 133 43.69 22.97 -4.69
C VAL A 133 43.26 22.48 -3.29
N THR A 134 42.59 21.34 -3.19
CA THR A 134 42.19 20.72 -1.91
C THR A 134 43.31 19.94 -1.23
N GLY A 135 44.53 19.95 -1.78
CA GLY A 135 45.72 19.42 -1.12
C GLY A 135 45.80 17.89 -1.07
N HIS A 136 45.06 17.18 -1.92
CA HIS A 136 45.17 15.72 -2.06
C HIS A 136 46.23 15.26 -3.06
N ALA A 137 46.96 16.18 -3.69
CA ALA A 137 48.24 15.90 -4.33
C ALA A 137 49.37 16.13 -3.32
N ARG A 138 49.62 15.14 -2.46
CA ARG A 138 50.90 15.01 -1.76
C ARG A 138 51.83 14.19 -2.64
N ASP A 139 53.05 14.69 -2.85
CA ASP A 139 54.21 13.89 -3.29
C ASP A 139 54.45 12.69 -2.36
#